data_AF-A0AAV9VNH7-F1
#
_entry.id   AF-A0AAV9VNH7-F1
#
_cell.length_a   1.000
_cell.length_b   1.000
_cell.length_c   1.000
_cell.angle_alpha   90.00
_cell.angle_beta   90.00
_cell.angle_gamma   90.00
#
_symmetry.space_group_name_H-M   'P 1'
#
loop_
_entity.id
_entity.type
_entity.pdbx_description
1 polymer ?
#
loop_
_entity_poly.entity_id
_entity_poly.type
_entity_poly.pdbx_seq_one_letter_code
_entity_poly.pdbx_strand_id
1 'polypeptide(L)' 'MPVPWETILPFGLVVAMFTISGAGMSTVSYIAEGYKPRRFNTDIWDHQSK' A
#
# COMPACT_ATOMS: atom_id res chain seq x y z
N MET A 1 28.69 -15.30 -17.45
CA MET A 1 28.31 -13.89 -17.62
C MET A 1 27.67 -13.43 -16.30
N PRO A 2 28.25 -12.44 -15.61
CA PRO A 2 27.61 -11.88 -14.41
C PRO A 2 26.20 -11.38 -14.76
N VAL A 3 25.27 -11.50 -13.82
CA VAL A 3 23.85 -11.16 -14.03
C VAL A 3 23.73 -9.75 -14.62
N PRO A 4 22.95 -9.55 -15.70
CA PRO A 4 22.80 -8.24 -16.33
C PRO A 4 21.97 -7.33 -15.43
N TRP A 5 22.62 -6.63 -14.50
CA TRP A 5 22.02 -5.70 -13.53
C TRP A 5 21.18 -4.59 -14.19
N GLU A 6 21.56 -4.19 -15.41
CA GLU A 6 20.83 -3.22 -16.23
C GLU A 6 19.39 -3.65 -16.51
N THR A 7 19.12 -4.95 -16.63
CA THR A 7 17.76 -5.46 -16.83
C THR A 7 16.93 -5.42 -15.55
N ILE A 8 17.56 -5.39 -14.37
CA ILE A 8 16.89 -5.33 -13.07
C ILE A 8 16.49 -3.90 -12.72
N LEU A 9 17.19 -2.88 -13.24
CA LEU A 9 16.86 -1.47 -13.01
C LEU A 9 15.40 -1.10 -13.32
N PRO A 10 14.81 -1.43 -14.49
CA PRO A 10 13.41 -1.10 -14.77
C PRO A 10 12.46 -1.82 -13.81
N PHE A 11 12.73 -3.08 -13.46
CA PHE A 11 11.90 -3.80 -12.48
C PHE A 11 12.03 -3.23 -11.07
N GLY A 12 13.24 -2.86 -10.66
CA GLY A 12 13.50 -2.20 -9.39
C GLY A 12 12.80 -0.85 -9.28
N LEU A 13 12.79 -0.07 -10.37
CA LEU A 13 12.03 1.17 -10.43
C LEU A 13 10.53 0.93 -10.29
N VAL A 14 9.98 -0.04 -11.02
CA VAL A 14 8.55 -0.41 -10.91
C VAL A 14 8.21 -0.80 -9.48
N VAL A 15 9.00 -1.67 -8.86
CA VAL A 15 8.83 -2.07 -7.45
C VAL A 15 8.89 -0.85 -6.53
N ALA A 16 9.86 0.05 -6.71
CA ALA A 16 9.97 1.27 -5.92
C ALA A 16 8.72 2.16 -6.06
N MET A 17 8.23 2.38 -7.27
CA MET A 17 7.05 3.22 -7.50
C MET A 17 5.78 2.62 -6.88
N PHE A 18 5.57 1.30 -7.04
CA PHE A 18 4.41 0.63 -6.45
C PHE A 18 4.49 0.56 -4.93
N THR A 19 5.67 0.32 -4.36
CA THR A 19 5.86 0.29 -2.90
C THR A 19 5.65 1.66 -2.27
N ILE A 20 6.21 2.72 -2.85
CA ILE A 20 6.01 4.10 -2.38
C ILE A 20 4.53 4.47 -2.45
N SER A 21 3.86 4.17 -3.57
CA SER A 21 2.45 4.49 -3.76
C SER A 21 1.56 3.72 -2.78
N GLY A 22 1.81 2.41 -2.59
CA GLY A 22 1.07 1.56 -1.66
C GLY A 22 1.27 1.98 -0.20
N ALA A 23 2.52 2.26 0.19
CA ALA A 23 2.84 2.76 1.53
C ALA A 23 2.20 4.13 1.80
N GLY A 24 2.22 5.03 0.80
CA GLY A 24 1.54 6.33 0.88
C GLY A 24 0.04 6.17 1.13
N MET A 25 -0.64 5.34 0.35
CA MET A 25 -2.08 5.11 0.49
C MET A 25 -2.45 4.44 1.83
N SER A 26 -1.61 3.49 2.28
CA SER A 26 -1.78 2.84 3.59
C SER A 26 -1.62 3.83 4.74
N THR A 27 -0.60 4.69 4.68
CA THR A 27 -0.31 5.70 5.70
C THR A 27 -1.44 6.74 5.80
N VAL A 28 -1.92 7.25 4.66
CA VAL A 28 -3.04 8.20 4.63
C VAL A 28 -4.30 7.59 5.23
N SER A 29 -4.60 6.33 4.88
CA SER A 29 -5.77 5.63 5.45
C SER A 29 -5.64 5.45 6.97
N TYR A 30 -4.46 5.06 7.45
CA TYR A 30 -4.15 4.88 8.86
C TYR A 30 -4.33 6.18 9.67
N ILE A 31 -3.87 7.31 9.13
CA ILE A 31 -4.05 8.62 9.77
C ILE A 31 -5.53 9.01 9.78
N ALA A 32 -6.25 8.80 8.68
CA ALA A 32 -7.67 9.13 8.57
C ALA A 32 -8.55 8.37 9.58
N GLU A 33 -8.14 7.18 10.02
CA GLU A 33 -8.85 6.35 10.99
C GLU A 33 -8.41 6.61 12.45
N GLY A 34 -7.61 7.66 12.66
CA GLY A 34 -7.10 8.04 13.96
C GLY A 34 -6.09 7.01 14.48
N TYR A 35 -5.10 6.68 13.65
CA TYR A 35 -4.00 5.76 13.97
C TYR A 35 -4.47 4.34 14.30
N LYS A 36 -5.55 3.90 13.65
CA LYS A 36 -6.03 2.51 13.72
C LYS A 36 -5.93 1.88 12.34
N PRO A 37 -5.67 0.56 12.26
CA PRO A 37 -5.68 -0.15 10.99
C PRO A 37 -7.05 -0.06 10.32
N ARG A 38 -7.04 0.08 8.99
CA ARG A 38 -8.24 0.12 8.18
C ARG A 38 -9.02 -1.17 8.27
N ARG A 39 -10.31 -1.05 8.58
CA ARG A 39 -11.25 -2.17 8.52
C ARG A 39 -11.70 -2.34 7.08
N PHE A 40 -11.50 -3.54 6.56
CA PHE A 40 -11.97 -3.94 5.24
C PHE A 40 -13.13 -4.93 5.40
N ASN A 41 -14.02 -4.98 4.42
CA ASN A 41 -15.19 -5.88 4.40
C ASN A 41 -16.12 -5.68 5.62
N THR A 42 -16.46 -4.44 5.94
CA THR A 42 -17.39 -4.10 7.02
C THR A 42 -18.81 -4.51 6.64
N ASP A 43 -19.50 -5.19 7.57
CA ASP A 43 -20.88 -5.61 7.38
C ASP A 43 -21.86 -4.44 7.52
N ILE A 44 -23.10 -4.60 7.04
CA ILE A 44 -24.18 -3.61 7.16
C ILE A 44 -24.35 -3.16 8.62
N TRP A 45 -24.22 -4.06 9.60
CA TRP A 45 -24.29 -3.71 11.01
C TRP A 45 -23.20 -2.73 11.45
N ASP A 46 -21.97 -2.85 10.91
CA ASP A 46 -20.85 -1.98 11.22
C ASP A 46 -21.08 -0.57 10.67
N HIS A 47 -21.75 -0.46 9.52
CA HIS A 47 -22.17 0.81 8.92
C HIS A 47 -23.27 1.52 9.72
N GLN A 48 -24.14 0.80 10.42
CA GLN A 48 -25.20 1.37 11.26
C GLN A 48 -24.69 1.82 12.64
N SER A 49 -23.63 1.20 13.15
CA SER A 49 -23.04 1.52 14.46
C SER A 49 -22.18 2.80 14.49
N LYS A 50 -22.10 3.51 13.36
CA LYS A 50 -21.22 4.65 13.14
C LYS A 50 -21.81 5.97 13.60
#